data_AF-A0A0J6S470-F1
#
_entry.id   AF-A0A0J6S470-F1
#
_cell.length_a   1.000
_cell.length_b   1.000
_cell.length_c   1.000
_cell.angle_alpha   90.00
_cell.angle_beta   90.00
_cell.angle_gamma   90.00
#
_symmetry.space_group_name_H-M   'P 1'
#
loop_
_entity.id
_entity.type
_entity.pdbx_description
1 polymer ?
#
loop_
_entity_poly.entity_id
_entity_poly.type
_entity_poly.pdbx_seq_one_letter_code
_entity_poly.pdbx_strand_id
1 'polypeptide(L)'
;MQKVLWFGPVLGALLAATAAQAQPTVQNPLPVIKTYGAVGGWTIMAATVEGQHMACSAAPPGEAGTRAAFESTSEGLTVLVATATKGAEGDESKGSYDIDGKVTRVPFYRRENDRIMGFLKEPHAKQLAAGKAKTMTVTVGSEKTVLPLEGVAAALSKANRCNDREGKP
;
A
#
# COMPACT_ATOMS: atom_id res chain seq x y z
N MET A 1 -12.84 -8.27 -82.87
CA MET A 1 -11.44 -8.05 -83.25
C MET A 1 -10.74 -7.33 -82.13
N GLN A 2 -9.60 -7.88 -81.67
CA GLN A 2 -8.79 -7.42 -80.54
C GLN A 2 -8.20 -6.02 -80.77
N LYS A 3 -8.08 -5.25 -79.68
CA LYS A 3 -6.90 -4.42 -79.42
C LYS A 3 -6.60 -4.46 -77.92
N VAL A 4 -5.60 -5.26 -77.57
CA VAL A 4 -4.89 -5.20 -76.29
C VAL A 4 -3.62 -4.41 -76.56
N LEU A 5 -3.36 -3.36 -75.77
CA LEU A 5 -2.01 -2.83 -75.55
C LEU A 5 -1.86 -2.52 -74.06
N TRP A 6 -1.00 -3.30 -73.43
CA TRP A 6 -0.49 -3.17 -72.07
C TRP A 6 0.54 -2.05 -71.98
N PHE A 7 0.45 -1.19 -70.95
CA PHE A 7 1.58 -0.62 -70.21
C PHE A 7 1.06 -0.22 -68.80
N GLY A 8 1.54 -0.87 -67.74
CA GLY A 8 1.25 -0.50 -66.34
C GLY A 8 2.10 0.70 -65.88
N PRO A 9 2.39 0.89 -64.57
CA PRO A 9 1.77 0.30 -63.38
C PRO A 9 1.47 1.36 -62.29
N VAL A 10 0.92 0.92 -61.15
CA VAL A 10 0.91 1.60 -59.83
C VAL A 10 0.20 2.95 -59.76
N LEU A 11 -0.94 3.03 -59.05
CA LEU A 11 -1.16 4.10 -58.08
C LEU A 11 -2.33 3.78 -57.14
N GLY A 12 -2.00 3.67 -55.84
CA GLY A 12 -2.83 4.27 -54.79
C GLY A 12 -3.97 3.43 -54.21
N ALA A 13 -3.67 2.27 -53.62
CA ALA A 13 -4.46 1.79 -52.51
C ALA A 13 -4.24 2.75 -51.31
N LEU A 14 -5.11 3.76 -51.18
CA LEU A 14 -5.23 4.54 -49.95
C LEU A 14 -5.98 3.68 -48.91
N LEU A 15 -5.23 2.74 -48.31
CA LEU A 15 -5.57 2.27 -46.97
C LEU A 15 -5.42 3.48 -46.05
N ALA A 16 -6.56 4.01 -45.61
CA ALA A 16 -6.62 4.89 -44.46
C ALA A 16 -6.12 4.08 -43.25
N ALA A 17 -4.81 4.12 -43.02
CA ALA A 17 -4.24 3.75 -41.74
C ALA A 17 -4.76 4.77 -40.75
N THR A 18 -5.83 4.41 -40.04
CA THR A 18 -6.14 5.01 -38.76
C THR A 18 -4.92 4.77 -37.88
N ALA A 19 -4.04 5.76 -37.81
CA ALA A 19 -3.14 5.91 -36.70
C ALA A 19 -4.03 6.13 -35.47
N ALA A 20 -4.52 5.03 -34.91
CA ALA A 20 -4.88 4.99 -33.51
C ALA A 20 -3.60 5.39 -32.79
N GLN A 21 -3.53 6.67 -32.42
CA GLN A 21 -2.54 7.16 -31.49
C GLN A 21 -2.75 6.32 -30.25
N ALA A 22 -1.93 5.28 -30.09
CA ALA A 22 -1.74 4.62 -28.83
C ALA A 22 -1.25 5.72 -27.90
N GLN A 23 -2.19 6.34 -27.19
CA GLN A 23 -1.85 7.17 -26.05
C GLN A 23 -0.90 6.30 -25.22
N PRO A 24 0.31 6.78 -24.88
CA PRO A 24 1.14 6.04 -23.95
C PRO A 24 0.25 5.81 -22.74
N THR A 25 -0.12 4.55 -22.51
CA THR A 25 -0.72 4.14 -21.26
C THR A 25 0.31 4.58 -20.24
N VAL A 26 0.02 5.64 -19.50
CA VAL A 26 0.83 6.08 -18.37
C VAL A 26 0.76 4.92 -17.39
N GLN A 27 1.68 3.98 -17.54
CA GLN A 27 1.93 2.95 -16.55
C GLN A 27 2.53 3.70 -15.40
N ASN A 28 1.69 4.07 -14.43
CA ASN A 28 2.16 4.49 -13.12
C ASN A 28 3.20 3.45 -12.68
N PRO A 29 4.46 3.86 -12.43
CA PRO A 29 5.51 2.92 -12.14
C PRO A 29 5.15 2.13 -10.89
N LEU A 30 5.28 0.81 -10.98
CA LEU A 30 4.94 -0.07 -9.88
C LEU A 30 5.84 0.24 -8.68
N PRO A 31 5.28 0.33 -7.46
CA PRO A 31 6.08 0.53 -6.26
C PRO A 31 7.06 -0.63 -6.07
N VAL A 32 8.35 -0.31 -5.90
CA VAL A 32 9.38 -1.29 -5.54
C VAL A 32 9.46 -1.36 -4.02
N ILE A 33 9.19 -2.54 -3.43
CA ILE A 33 9.30 -2.72 -1.99
C ILE A 33 10.75 -3.06 -1.62
N LYS A 34 11.38 -2.22 -0.80
CA LYS A 34 12.71 -2.45 -0.24
C LYS A 34 12.59 -2.90 1.22
N THR A 35 13.31 -3.97 1.57
CA THR A 35 13.41 -4.47 2.94
C THR A 35 14.63 -3.87 3.65
N TYR A 36 14.40 -3.27 4.81
CA TYR A 36 15.41 -2.62 5.66
C TYR A 36 15.86 -3.52 6.84
N GLY A 37 15.47 -4.79 6.79
CA GLY A 37 15.82 -5.83 7.73
C GLY A 37 14.68 -6.19 8.69
N ALA A 38 14.97 -7.09 9.62
CA ALA A 38 14.01 -7.56 10.62
C ALA A 38 14.42 -7.18 12.05
N VAL A 39 13.46 -7.20 12.98
CA VAL A 39 13.68 -7.05 14.43
C VAL A 39 12.49 -7.61 15.20
N GLY A 40 12.73 -8.41 16.24
CA GLY A 40 11.64 -8.98 17.07
C GLY A 40 10.63 -9.82 16.29
N GLY A 41 11.03 -10.44 15.18
CA GLY A 41 10.14 -11.17 14.26
C GLY A 41 9.42 -10.31 13.23
N TRP A 42 9.48 -8.98 13.33
CA TRP A 42 8.87 -8.05 12.39
C TRP A 42 9.82 -7.70 11.25
N THR A 43 9.25 -7.41 10.09
CA THR A 43 9.99 -6.94 8.91
C THR A 43 9.80 -5.44 8.75
N ILE A 44 10.88 -4.71 8.53
CA ILE A 44 10.84 -3.28 8.20
C ILE A 44 11.00 -3.14 6.70
N MET A 45 10.06 -2.46 6.06
CA MET A 45 10.04 -2.27 4.61
C MET A 45 9.58 -0.86 4.26
N ALA A 46 9.93 -0.39 3.07
CA ALA A 46 9.34 0.81 2.51
C ALA A 46 9.13 0.59 1.02
N ALA A 47 8.06 1.19 0.48
CA ALA A 47 7.92 1.29 -0.97
C ALA A 47 8.82 2.41 -1.50
N THR A 48 9.27 2.27 -2.73
CA THR A 48 9.91 3.32 -3.50
C THR A 48 9.13 3.49 -4.80
N VAL A 49 8.67 4.70 -5.07
CA VAL A 49 7.93 5.06 -6.29
C VAL A 49 8.73 6.13 -6.99
N GLU A 50 9.14 5.88 -8.24
CA GLU A 50 9.96 6.83 -9.03
C GLU A 50 11.26 7.27 -8.32
N GLY A 51 11.85 6.40 -7.51
CA GLY A 51 13.04 6.72 -6.72
C GLY A 51 12.75 7.54 -5.45
N GLN A 52 11.49 7.94 -5.20
CA GLN A 52 11.06 8.57 -3.96
C GLN A 52 10.78 7.52 -2.89
N HIS A 53 11.40 7.70 -1.72
CA HIS A 53 11.21 6.85 -0.56
C HIS A 53 9.86 7.13 0.10
N MET A 54 9.02 6.11 0.22
CA MET A 54 7.78 6.17 1.00
C MET A 54 8.07 5.88 2.48
N ALA A 55 7.13 6.18 3.36
CA ALA A 55 7.28 5.88 4.79
C ALA A 55 7.63 4.39 5.03
N CYS A 56 8.65 4.16 5.85
CA CYS A 56 8.99 2.84 6.36
C CYS A 56 7.86 2.33 7.25
N SER A 57 7.45 1.10 6.97
CA SER A 57 6.41 0.37 7.66
C SER A 57 6.98 -0.84 8.41
N ALA A 58 6.32 -1.20 9.50
CA ALA A 58 6.60 -2.40 10.27
C ALA A 58 5.52 -3.45 9.98
N ALA A 59 5.90 -4.52 9.26
CA ALA A 59 5.02 -5.63 8.94
C ALA A 59 5.18 -6.79 9.96
N PRO A 60 4.08 -7.34 10.49
CA PRO A 60 4.12 -8.42 11.45
C PRO A 60 4.69 -9.73 10.86
N PRO A 61 5.14 -10.68 11.70
CA PRO A 61 5.56 -11.98 11.23
C PRO A 61 4.41 -12.79 10.59
N GLY A 62 4.79 -13.74 9.75
CA GLY A 62 3.89 -14.73 9.17
C GLY A 62 2.88 -14.12 8.18
N GLU A 63 1.73 -14.78 8.02
CA GLU A 63 0.71 -14.36 7.05
C GLU A 63 0.16 -12.95 7.33
N ALA A 64 0.12 -12.54 8.60
CA ALA A 64 -0.29 -11.19 9.00
C ALA A 64 0.58 -10.11 8.32
N GLY A 65 1.87 -10.38 8.09
CA GLY A 65 2.79 -9.48 7.41
C GLY A 65 2.44 -9.18 5.96
N THR A 66 1.70 -10.08 5.30
CA THR A 66 1.21 -9.84 3.94
C THR A 66 -0.05 -8.98 3.92
N ARG A 67 -0.77 -8.93 5.05
CA ARG A 67 -2.09 -8.29 5.18
C ARG A 67 -2.08 -7.01 5.99
N ALA A 68 -1.02 -6.71 6.72
CA ALA A 68 -1.00 -5.53 7.58
C ALA A 68 0.39 -4.94 7.76
N ALA A 69 0.42 -3.67 8.15
CA ALA A 69 1.62 -3.00 8.60
C ALA A 69 1.26 -1.84 9.53
N PHE A 70 2.23 -1.37 10.31
CA PHE A 70 2.15 -0.08 11.01
C PHE A 70 3.04 0.95 10.31
N GLU A 71 2.54 2.18 10.17
CA GLU A 71 3.29 3.31 9.62
C GLU A 71 3.18 4.51 10.56
N SER A 72 4.30 5.17 10.82
CA SER A 72 4.31 6.45 11.51
C SER A 72 4.16 7.56 10.49
N THR A 73 3.19 8.43 10.70
CA THR A 73 2.96 9.64 9.90
C THR A 73 3.17 10.88 10.78
N SER A 74 3.17 12.06 10.17
CA SER A 74 3.17 13.34 10.91
C SER A 74 1.95 13.50 11.82
N GLU A 75 0.83 12.87 11.49
CA GLU A 75 -0.43 12.93 12.24
C GLU A 75 -0.53 11.85 13.33
N GLY A 76 0.35 10.84 13.30
CA GLY A 76 0.41 9.78 14.30
C GLY A 76 0.65 8.40 13.71
N LEU A 77 0.48 7.38 14.57
CA LEU A 77 0.67 5.98 14.20
C LEU A 77 -0.60 5.43 13.54
N THR A 78 -0.44 4.84 12.36
CA THR A 78 -1.52 4.21 11.62
C THR A 78 -1.33 2.70 11.55
N VAL A 79 -2.45 1.98 11.47
CA VAL A 79 -2.49 0.59 11.04
C VAL A 79 -3.02 0.55 9.62
N LEU A 80 -2.30 -0.12 8.73
CA LEU A 80 -2.75 -0.45 7.38
C LEU A 80 -3.14 -1.91 7.36
N VAL A 81 -4.29 -2.22 6.77
CA VAL A 81 -4.74 -3.59 6.53
C VAL A 81 -5.20 -3.75 5.09
N ALA A 82 -4.96 -4.91 4.51
CA ALA A 82 -5.51 -5.30 3.22
C ALA A 82 -7.04 -5.40 3.33
N THR A 83 -7.73 -5.01 2.26
CA THR A 83 -9.19 -5.00 2.21
C THR A 83 -9.70 -5.28 0.79
N ALA A 84 -10.64 -6.19 0.68
CA ALA A 84 -11.36 -6.47 -0.56
C ALA A 84 -12.49 -5.45 -0.84
N THR A 85 -12.83 -4.62 0.15
CA THR A 85 -13.90 -3.62 0.06
C THR A 85 -13.59 -2.58 -1.00
N LYS A 86 -14.36 -2.53 -2.09
CA LYS A 86 -14.16 -1.58 -3.19
C LYS A 86 -14.49 -0.15 -2.75
N GLY A 87 -13.71 0.81 -3.24
CA GLY A 87 -13.85 2.24 -2.96
C GLY A 87 -12.72 3.03 -3.62
N ALA A 88 -12.94 4.33 -3.81
CA ALA A 88 -11.91 5.29 -4.23
C ALA A 88 -10.94 5.57 -3.09
N GLU A 89 -9.70 5.98 -3.40
CA GLU A 89 -8.76 6.43 -2.37
C GLU A 89 -9.36 7.62 -1.58
N GLY A 90 -9.21 7.58 -0.26
CA GLY A 90 -9.81 8.55 0.65
C GLY A 90 -11.22 8.20 1.13
N ASP A 91 -11.89 7.21 0.50
CA ASP A 91 -13.22 6.76 0.96
C ASP A 91 -13.17 6.29 2.42
N GLU A 92 -14.07 6.84 3.24
CA GLU A 92 -14.19 6.48 4.64
C GLU A 92 -15.05 5.22 4.82
N SER A 93 -14.54 4.27 5.58
CA SER A 93 -15.26 3.10 6.07
C SER A 93 -15.32 3.09 7.59
N LYS A 94 -16.47 2.69 8.12
CA LYS A 94 -16.62 2.46 9.57
C LYS A 94 -15.83 1.21 9.95
N GLY A 95 -15.00 1.34 10.98
CA GLY A 95 -14.27 0.21 11.54
C GLY A 95 -13.97 0.36 13.02
N SER A 96 -13.24 -0.60 13.53
CA SER A 96 -12.70 -0.59 14.87
C SER A 96 -11.40 -1.36 14.94
N TYR A 97 -10.61 -1.07 15.96
CA TYR A 97 -9.59 -2.00 16.39
C TYR A 97 -9.80 -2.38 17.86
N ASP A 98 -9.36 -3.57 18.21
CA ASP A 98 -9.34 -4.10 19.57
C ASP A 98 -7.87 -4.39 19.92
N ILE A 99 -7.38 -3.80 21.01
CA ILE A 99 -6.06 -4.12 21.57
C ILE A 99 -6.28 -4.71 22.96
N ASP A 100 -5.91 -5.98 23.10
CA ASP A 100 -6.02 -6.76 24.34
C ASP A 100 -7.41 -6.66 25.03
N GLY A 101 -8.49 -6.69 24.25
CA GLY A 101 -9.88 -6.66 24.72
C GLY A 101 -10.51 -5.27 24.82
N LYS A 102 -9.78 -4.21 24.44
CA LYS A 102 -10.28 -2.82 24.41
C LYS A 102 -10.61 -2.39 22.99
N VAL A 103 -11.89 -2.46 22.66
CA VAL A 103 -12.42 -2.02 21.36
C VAL A 103 -12.47 -0.50 21.27
N THR A 104 -11.89 0.06 20.21
CA THR A 104 -11.94 1.46 19.84
C THR A 104 -12.50 1.61 18.43
N ARG A 105 -13.57 2.38 18.27
CA ARG A 105 -14.14 2.70 16.96
C ARG A 105 -13.45 3.92 16.37
N VAL A 106 -12.98 3.80 15.13
CA VAL A 106 -12.33 4.88 14.39
C VAL A 106 -12.73 4.80 12.92
N PRO A 107 -12.70 5.91 12.17
CA PRO A 107 -12.78 5.85 10.73
C PRO A 107 -11.54 5.17 10.15
N PHE A 108 -11.74 4.46 9.06
CA PHE A 108 -10.68 3.89 8.24
C PHE A 108 -10.79 4.47 6.83
N TYR A 109 -9.67 4.87 6.24
CA TYR A 109 -9.64 5.53 4.94
C TYR A 109 -8.96 4.64 3.91
N ARG A 110 -9.60 4.47 2.76
CA ARG A 110 -9.07 3.69 1.64
C ARG A 110 -7.76 4.31 1.17
N ARG A 111 -6.76 3.47 0.93
CA ARG A 111 -5.47 3.80 0.34
C ARG A 111 -5.29 2.99 -0.94
N GLU A 112 -4.27 3.33 -1.72
CA GLU A 112 -3.86 2.54 -2.87
C GLU A 112 -3.55 1.07 -2.52
N ASN A 113 -3.45 0.22 -3.54
CA ASN A 113 -3.04 -1.19 -3.42
C ASN A 113 -3.94 -2.04 -2.50
N ASP A 114 -5.26 -1.82 -2.59
CA ASP A 114 -6.27 -2.57 -1.83
C ASP A 114 -6.00 -2.56 -0.31
N ARG A 115 -5.52 -1.41 0.22
CA ARG A 115 -5.33 -1.21 1.65
C ARG A 115 -6.30 -0.17 2.21
N ILE A 116 -6.52 -0.27 3.51
CA ILE A 116 -7.26 0.70 4.29
C ILE A 116 -6.47 1.03 5.54
N MET A 117 -6.52 2.29 5.94
CA MET A 117 -5.69 2.86 6.99
C MET A 117 -6.54 3.44 8.10
N GLY A 118 -6.23 3.11 9.35
CA GLY A 118 -6.86 3.68 10.53
C GLY A 118 -5.83 4.31 11.46
N PHE A 119 -6.15 5.48 12.01
CA PHE A 119 -5.31 6.12 13.02
C PHE A 119 -5.53 5.50 14.39
N LEU A 120 -4.44 5.12 15.05
CA LEU A 120 -4.48 4.70 16.44
C LEU A 120 -4.62 5.92 17.35
N LYS A 121 -5.56 5.85 18.30
CA LYS A 121 -5.63 6.86 19.37
C LYS A 121 -4.33 6.85 20.18
N GLU A 122 -3.89 8.03 20.60
CA GLU A 122 -2.61 8.24 21.26
C GLU A 122 -2.32 7.27 22.43
N PRO A 123 -3.28 6.95 23.33
CA PRO A 123 -3.03 5.99 24.42
C PRO A 123 -2.64 4.60 23.90
N HIS A 124 -3.23 4.16 22.79
CA HIS A 124 -2.93 2.87 22.18
C HIS A 124 -1.60 2.90 21.43
N ALA A 125 -1.31 3.98 20.71
CA ALA A 125 0.00 4.16 20.07
C ALA A 125 1.13 4.11 21.11
N LYS A 126 0.97 4.77 22.27
CA LYS A 126 1.90 4.68 23.40
C LYS A 126 2.00 3.27 23.97
N GLN A 127 0.88 2.54 24.08
CA GLN A 127 0.87 1.15 24.52
C GLN A 127 1.69 0.23 23.60
N LEU A 128 1.56 0.40 22.27
CA LEU A 128 2.35 -0.34 21.27
C LEU A 128 3.83 0.03 21.36
N ALA A 129 4.16 1.32 21.39
CA ALA A 129 5.53 1.81 21.51
C ALA A 129 6.23 1.33 22.79
N ALA A 130 5.46 1.13 23.88
CA ALA A 130 5.97 0.58 25.13
C ALA A 130 6.04 -0.97 25.15
N GLY A 131 5.58 -1.66 24.10
CA GLY A 131 5.63 -3.12 24.00
C GLY A 131 4.72 -3.84 25.00
N LYS A 132 3.68 -3.15 25.49
CA LYS A 132 2.76 -3.71 26.52
C LYS A 132 1.61 -4.50 25.93
N ALA A 133 1.36 -4.34 24.64
CA ALA A 133 0.25 -4.96 23.95
C ALA A 133 0.64 -6.34 23.39
N LYS A 134 -0.29 -7.30 23.41
CA LYS A 134 -0.02 -8.68 22.95
C LYS A 134 -0.67 -8.99 21.62
N THR A 135 -1.90 -8.51 21.44
CA THR A 135 -2.68 -8.79 20.23
C THR A 135 -3.48 -7.57 19.81
N MET A 136 -3.64 -7.40 18.50
CA MET A 136 -4.57 -6.44 17.93
C MET A 136 -5.50 -7.15 16.95
N THR A 137 -6.78 -6.80 16.97
CA THR A 137 -7.73 -7.17 15.93
C THR A 137 -8.22 -5.90 15.25
N VAL A 138 -8.12 -5.83 13.92
CA VAL A 138 -8.73 -4.78 13.12
C VAL A 138 -9.98 -5.34 12.44
N THR A 139 -11.08 -4.61 12.53
CA THR A 139 -12.36 -4.95 11.89
C THR A 139 -12.82 -3.79 11.03
N VAL A 140 -13.04 -4.04 9.74
CA VAL A 140 -13.59 -3.08 8.77
C VAL A 140 -14.69 -3.79 7.98
N GLY A 141 -15.92 -3.31 8.08
CA GLY A 141 -17.07 -4.04 7.52
C GLY A 141 -17.17 -5.46 8.08
N SER A 142 -17.13 -6.48 7.21
CA SER A 142 -17.09 -7.90 7.58
C SER A 142 -15.67 -8.47 7.68
N GLU A 143 -14.65 -7.69 7.30
CA GLU A 143 -13.26 -8.13 7.26
C GLU A 143 -12.62 -8.01 8.64
N LYS A 144 -11.88 -9.05 9.04
CA LYS A 144 -11.19 -9.13 10.32
C LYS A 144 -9.73 -9.53 10.10
N THR A 145 -8.80 -8.72 10.62
CA THR A 145 -7.36 -9.00 10.58
C THR A 145 -6.83 -9.07 12.00
N VAL A 146 -6.16 -10.17 12.35
CA VAL A 146 -5.56 -10.37 13.68
C VAL A 146 -4.04 -10.23 13.56
N LEU A 147 -3.45 -9.44 14.44
CA LEU A 147 -2.04 -9.10 14.46
C LEU A 147 -1.42 -9.54 15.79
N PRO A 148 -0.35 -10.36 15.79
CA PRO A 148 0.49 -10.50 16.96
C PRO A 148 1.21 -9.17 17.21
N LEU A 149 1.40 -8.77 18.47
CA LEU A 149 2.10 -7.53 18.84
C LEU A 149 3.41 -7.77 19.61
N GLU A 150 3.80 -9.03 19.80
CA GLU A 150 5.12 -9.36 20.34
C GLU A 150 6.21 -8.76 19.44
N GLY A 151 7.17 -8.04 20.03
CA GLY A 151 8.24 -7.36 19.29
C GLY A 151 7.86 -6.03 18.64
N VAL A 152 6.59 -5.59 18.70
CA VAL A 152 6.11 -4.40 17.99
C VAL A 152 6.86 -3.12 18.38
N ALA A 153 7.23 -2.95 19.65
CA ALA A 153 7.96 -1.77 20.12
C ALA A 153 9.32 -1.60 19.42
N ALA A 154 10.08 -2.69 19.30
CA ALA A 154 11.37 -2.68 18.64
C ALA A 154 11.21 -2.45 17.12
N ALA A 155 10.14 -3.00 16.54
CA ALA A 155 9.80 -2.80 15.14
C ALA A 155 9.44 -1.34 14.82
N LEU A 156 8.55 -0.74 15.59
CA LEU A 156 8.17 0.68 15.46
C LEU A 156 9.38 1.59 15.64
N SER A 157 10.23 1.31 16.64
CA SER A 157 11.47 2.06 16.86
C SER A 157 12.42 1.96 15.65
N LYS A 158 12.52 0.79 15.01
CA LYS A 158 13.36 0.59 13.82
C LYS A 158 12.76 1.24 12.57
N ALA A 159 11.43 1.17 12.38
CA ALA A 159 10.73 1.86 11.29
C ALA A 159 10.91 3.38 11.38
N ASN A 160 10.80 3.97 12.57
CA ASN A 160 11.03 5.41 12.76
C ASN A 160 12.47 5.81 12.40
N ARG A 161 13.47 5.03 12.85
CA ARG A 161 14.87 5.27 12.46
C ARG A 161 15.12 5.12 10.95
N CYS A 162 14.34 4.27 10.28
CA CYS A 162 14.40 4.11 8.83
C CYS A 162 13.89 5.39 8.14
N ASN A 163 12.75 5.94 8.59
CA ASN A 163 12.23 7.22 8.12
C ASN A 163 13.22 8.37 8.33
N ASP A 164 13.88 8.46 9.49
CA ASP A 164 14.83 9.54 9.79
C ASP A 164 16.08 9.52 8.90
N ARG A 165 16.46 8.34 8.38
CA ARG A 165 17.65 8.14 7.56
C ARG A 165 17.38 8.34 6.08
N GLU A 166 16.26 7.81 5.59
CA GLU A 166 15.91 7.80 4.17
C GLU A 166 15.00 9.00 3.78
N GLY A 167 14.40 9.69 4.76
CA GLY A 167 13.60 10.89 4.55
C GLY A 167 14.40 12.18 4.42
N LYS A 168 15.74 12.11 4.31
CA LYS A 168 16.57 13.25 3.98
C LYS A 168 16.82 13.28 2.45
N PRO A 169 16.52 14.39 1.77
CA PRO A 169 16.82 14.54 0.34
C PRO A 169 18.31 14.40 0.03
#